data_AF-A0A317MXC4-F1
#
_entry.id   AF-A0A317MXC4-F1
#
_cell.length_a   1.000
_cell.length_b   1.000
_cell.length_c   1.000
_cell.angle_alpha   90.00
_cell.angle_beta   90.00
_cell.angle_gamma   90.00
#
_symmetry.space_group_name_H-M   'P 1'
#
loop_
_entity.id
_entity.type
_entity.pdbx_description
1 polymer ?
#
loop_
_entity_poly.entity_id
_entity_poly.type
_entity_poly.pdbx_seq_one_letter_code
_entity_poly.pdbx_strand_id
1 'polypeptide(L)'
;MADGLSGSVGLDGLNQPEDVSLVQQRLKDRGFDVGEPNGRCDQRLRTAIITFQSGFMRRPDGRIDPGGRSWRQLSSEPAAIASAGDSLTRLVQIPDLAWVNRDLRPVNNHFMNTKLGVPRADYSTQCQPVTDARLARNLLTASVGPFRVRGLQPAVLSLQTVCAEIQRMQPEVYSVLGTAGMLCCRYVRGSSTSISNHSWGTAVDIKINNVLDARGNGRVQYGLTLIAPIFNQFGWYWGAQFRTEDGMHFEASRSLVDTWAEQLG
;
A
#
# COMPACT_ATOMS: atom_id res chain seq x y z
N MET A 1 39.03 -4.94 12.45
CA MET A 1 38.59 -3.99 13.50
C MET A 1 37.15 -3.64 13.20
N ALA A 2 36.27 -3.84 14.20
CA ALA A 2 34.85 -3.50 14.31
C ALA A 2 33.95 -3.54 13.05
N ASP A 3 33.46 -4.73 12.67
CA ASP A 3 32.37 -4.87 11.68
C ASP A 3 30.99 -4.91 12.37
N GLY A 4 30.83 -4.06 13.40
CA GLY A 4 29.70 -4.10 14.33
C GLY A 4 29.37 -2.71 14.84
N LEU A 5 28.09 -2.49 15.16
CA LEU A 5 27.62 -1.23 15.73
C LEU A 5 28.29 -0.95 17.07
N SER A 6 28.73 0.29 17.28
CA SER A 6 29.26 0.76 18.57
C SER A 6 28.14 1.05 19.59
N GLY A 7 26.95 1.39 19.10
CA GLY A 7 25.76 1.71 19.87
C GLY A 7 24.47 1.37 19.13
N SER A 8 23.34 1.46 19.83
CA SER A 8 22.03 1.18 19.24
C SER A 8 21.56 2.27 18.27
N VAL A 9 20.88 1.87 17.20
CA VAL A 9 20.34 2.77 16.16
C VAL A 9 18.84 2.61 16.04
N GLY A 10 18.11 3.70 15.80
CA GLY A 10 16.67 3.73 15.64
C GLY A 10 15.94 4.37 16.83
N LEU A 11 14.72 3.92 17.09
CA LEU A 11 13.89 4.41 18.19
C LEU A 11 14.58 4.16 19.53
N ASP A 12 14.67 5.19 20.37
CA ASP A 12 15.35 5.18 21.68
C ASP A 12 16.79 4.66 21.65
N GLY A 13 17.44 4.71 20.48
CA GLY A 13 18.83 4.31 20.29
C GLY A 13 19.83 5.44 20.63
N LEU A 14 21.10 5.07 20.82
CA LEU A 14 22.20 6.03 20.96
C LEU A 14 22.38 6.88 19.70
N ASN A 15 22.08 6.32 18.53
CA ASN A 15 22.06 7.01 17.25
C ASN A 15 23.37 7.76 16.92
N GLN A 16 24.51 7.12 17.19
CA GLN A 16 25.80 7.66 16.78
C GLN A 16 25.85 7.79 15.25
N PRO A 17 26.32 8.92 14.68
CA PRO A 17 26.25 9.16 13.25
C PRO A 17 26.88 8.06 12.38
N GLU A 18 27.98 7.47 12.83
CA GLU A 18 28.66 6.37 12.12
C GLU A 18 27.82 5.09 12.09
N ASP A 19 27.25 4.69 13.23
CA ASP A 19 26.36 3.54 13.33
C ASP A 19 25.07 3.75 12.54
N VAL A 20 24.51 4.96 12.58
CA VAL A 20 23.33 5.35 11.82
C VAL A 20 23.60 5.23 10.32
N SER A 21 24.73 5.76 9.85
CA SER A 21 25.13 5.67 8.44
C SER A 21 25.35 4.22 8.01
N LEU A 22 25.93 3.39 8.88
CA LEU A 22 26.12 1.97 8.62
C LEU A 22 24.79 1.22 8.51
N VAL A 23 23.84 1.47 9.42
CA VAL A 23 22.49 0.88 9.34
C VAL A 23 21.75 1.36 8.11
N GLN A 24 21.84 2.66 7.76
CA GLN A 24 21.30 3.21 6.51
C GLN A 24 21.87 2.45 5.31
N GLN A 25 23.19 2.30 5.21
CA GLN A 25 23.81 1.56 4.11
C GLN A 25 23.31 0.12 4.04
N ARG A 26 23.27 -0.62 5.16
CA ARG A 26 22.82 -2.02 5.17
C ARG A 26 21.34 -2.20 4.82
N LEU A 27 20.50 -1.24 5.20
CA LEU A 27 19.09 -1.20 4.81
C LEU A 27 18.94 -0.85 3.32
N LYS A 28 19.69 0.14 2.83
CA LYS A 28 19.73 0.51 1.41
C LYS A 28 20.16 -0.66 0.53
N ASP A 29 21.22 -1.37 0.92
CA ASP A 29 21.72 -2.59 0.25
C ASP A 29 20.66 -3.70 0.15
N ARG A 30 19.64 -3.67 1.02
CA ARG A 30 18.51 -4.61 1.05
C ARG A 30 17.24 -4.06 0.39
N GLY A 31 17.34 -2.91 -0.28
CA GLY A 31 16.22 -2.25 -0.97
C GLY A 31 15.22 -1.58 -0.03
N PHE A 32 15.64 -1.21 1.19
CA PHE A 32 14.84 -0.36 2.06
C PHE A 32 15.16 1.10 1.78
N ASP A 33 14.11 1.89 1.65
CA ASP A 33 14.27 3.32 1.41
C ASP A 33 14.71 4.07 2.69
N VAL A 34 15.97 4.48 2.70
CA VAL A 34 16.57 5.32 3.75
C VAL A 34 17.14 6.64 3.21
N GLY A 35 16.98 6.91 1.91
CA GLY A 35 17.66 8.01 1.22
C GLY A 35 19.17 7.80 1.07
N GLU A 36 19.93 8.89 1.01
CA GLU A 36 21.38 8.82 1.06
C GLU A 36 21.86 8.62 2.51
N PRO A 37 22.69 7.61 2.80
CA PRO A 37 23.31 7.44 4.11
C PRO A 37 24.00 8.73 4.54
N ASN A 38 23.51 9.32 5.62
CA ASN A 38 23.89 10.65 6.10
C ASN A 38 24.10 10.70 7.63
N GLY A 39 23.97 9.56 8.31
CA GLY A 39 24.15 9.46 9.76
C GLY A 39 23.03 10.09 10.59
N ARG A 40 21.90 10.48 9.99
CA ARG A 40 20.75 11.06 10.70
C ARG A 40 19.65 10.03 10.93
N CYS A 41 19.29 9.82 12.20
CA CYS A 41 18.17 8.96 12.57
C CYS A 41 16.84 9.74 12.43
N ASP A 42 16.42 9.92 11.18
CA ASP A 42 15.17 10.60 10.83
C ASP A 42 13.97 9.63 10.80
N GLN A 43 12.80 10.17 10.45
CA GLN A 43 11.58 9.37 10.35
C GLN A 43 11.65 8.32 9.24
N ARG A 44 12.39 8.60 8.17
CA ARG A 44 12.57 7.68 7.03
C ARG A 44 13.37 6.46 7.48
N LEU A 45 14.49 6.66 8.16
CA LEU A 45 15.28 5.57 8.74
C LEU A 45 14.48 4.78 9.77
N ARG A 46 13.77 5.43 10.70
CA ARG A 46 12.95 4.72 11.69
C ARG A 46 11.90 3.82 11.03
N THR A 47 11.25 4.33 9.98
CA THR A 47 10.28 3.56 9.20
C THR A 47 10.94 2.36 8.51
N ALA A 48 12.11 2.57 7.89
CA ALA A 48 12.87 1.48 7.27
C ALA A 48 13.27 0.40 8.29
N ILE A 49 13.71 0.77 9.49
CA ILE A 49 14.07 -0.18 10.56
C ILE A 49 12.84 -0.99 11.00
N ILE A 50 11.72 -0.33 11.30
CA ILE A 50 10.47 -1.01 11.69
C ILE A 50 10.02 -1.97 10.60
N THR A 51 10.12 -1.55 9.34
CA THR A 51 9.67 -2.39 8.22
C THR A 51 10.63 -3.52 7.89
N PHE A 52 11.91 -3.33 8.14
CA PHE A 52 12.89 -4.43 8.07
C PHE A 52 12.59 -5.48 9.15
N GLN A 53 12.37 -5.03 10.38
CA GLN A 53 12.05 -5.89 11.51
C GLN A 53 10.73 -6.64 11.33
N SER A 54 9.70 -6.03 10.74
CA SER A 54 8.41 -6.71 10.49
C SER A 54 8.54 -7.95 9.58
N GLY A 55 9.63 -8.06 8.82
CA GLY A 55 9.94 -9.26 8.05
C GLY A 55 10.22 -10.50 8.90
N PHE A 56 10.60 -10.36 10.18
CA PHE A 56 11.01 -11.49 11.02
C PHE A 56 10.67 -11.36 12.53
N MET A 57 10.20 -10.20 12.98
CA MET A 57 9.80 -9.93 14.37
C MET A 57 8.29 -9.84 14.47
N ARG A 58 7.73 -10.47 15.50
CA ARG A 58 6.29 -10.39 15.82
C ARG A 58 5.87 -8.99 16.31
N ARG A 59 6.79 -8.27 16.96
CA ARG A 59 6.60 -6.90 17.44
C ARG A 59 7.84 -6.09 17.07
N PRO A 60 7.87 -5.44 15.90
CA PRO A 60 8.92 -4.51 15.53
C PRO A 60 9.02 -3.39 16.58
N ASP A 61 10.22 -3.15 17.10
CA ASP A 61 10.49 -2.17 18.16
C ASP A 61 11.16 -0.90 17.61
N GLY A 62 11.57 -0.90 16.34
CA GLY A 62 12.22 0.22 15.70
C GLY A 62 13.67 0.45 16.14
N ARG A 63 14.27 -0.48 16.89
CA ARG A 63 15.63 -0.36 17.44
C ARG A 63 16.54 -1.50 16.98
N ILE A 64 17.76 -1.16 16.56
CA ILE A 64 18.79 -2.11 16.19
C ILE A 64 19.91 -2.03 17.22
N ASP A 65 19.98 -3.04 18.08
CA ASP A 65 21.04 -3.16 19.08
C ASP A 65 22.29 -3.88 18.51
N PRO A 66 23.51 -3.51 18.96
CA PRO A 66 24.73 -4.24 18.66
C PRO A 66 24.60 -5.73 18.98
N GLY A 67 24.93 -6.60 18.02
CA GLY A 67 24.79 -8.07 18.18
C GLY A 67 23.36 -8.59 18.25
N GLY A 68 22.36 -7.70 18.23
CA GLY A 68 20.94 -8.04 18.27
C GLY A 68 20.48 -8.81 17.02
N ARG A 69 19.24 -9.32 17.06
CA ARG A 69 18.67 -10.08 15.94
C ARG A 69 18.61 -9.25 14.66
N SER A 70 18.18 -8.00 14.78
CA SER A 70 18.09 -7.05 13.67
C SER A 70 19.47 -6.77 13.06
N TRP A 71 20.49 -6.56 13.90
CA TRP A 71 21.87 -6.38 13.43
C TRP A 71 22.39 -7.63 12.71
N ARG A 72 22.23 -8.83 13.29
CA ARG A 72 22.65 -10.09 12.66
C ARG A 72 22.00 -10.32 11.28
N GLN A 73 20.73 -9.94 11.13
CA GLN A 73 20.02 -10.02 9.85
C GLN A 73 20.50 -8.96 8.83
N LEU A 74 20.96 -7.78 9.29
CA LEU A 74 21.57 -6.75 8.43
C LEU A 74 23.02 -7.06 8.06
N SER A 75 23.75 -7.73 8.95
CA SER A 75 25.15 -8.10 8.74
C SER A 75 25.33 -9.40 7.96
N SER A 76 24.27 -10.19 7.75
CA SER A 76 24.36 -11.35 6.85
C SER A 76 24.67 -10.88 5.43
N GLU A 77 25.25 -11.75 4.60
CA GLU A 77 25.35 -11.47 3.17
C GLU A 77 23.95 -11.10 2.65
N PRO A 78 23.82 -10.06 1.82
CA PRO A 78 22.57 -9.81 1.13
C PRO A 78 22.24 -11.09 0.36
N ALA A 79 21.01 -11.60 0.49
CA ALA A 79 20.52 -12.52 -0.52
C ALA A 79 20.75 -11.84 -1.89
N ALA A 80 21.30 -12.58 -2.86
CA ALA A 80 21.72 -12.07 -4.17
C ALA A 80 20.83 -10.92 -4.62
N ILE A 81 21.43 -9.76 -4.94
CA ILE A 81 20.76 -8.48 -5.18
C ILE A 81 19.47 -8.74 -5.95
N ALA A 82 18.37 -8.79 -5.21
CA ALA A 82 17.05 -8.84 -5.80
C ALA A 82 16.96 -7.57 -6.64
N SER A 83 16.54 -7.65 -7.90
CA SER A 83 16.27 -6.43 -8.66
C SER A 83 15.36 -5.53 -7.82
N ALA A 84 15.43 -4.21 -7.97
CA ALA A 84 14.61 -3.31 -7.14
C ALA A 84 13.12 -3.73 -7.14
N GLY A 85 12.62 -4.26 -8.26
CA GLY A 85 11.27 -4.85 -8.36
C GLY A 85 11.07 -6.18 -7.61
N ASP A 86 12.08 -7.03 -7.49
CA ASP A 86 12.01 -8.31 -6.75
C ASP A 86 12.04 -8.08 -5.22
N SER A 87 12.75 -7.06 -4.74
CA SER A 87 12.69 -6.67 -3.32
C SER A 87 11.31 -6.14 -2.93
N LEU A 88 10.66 -5.40 -3.84
CA LEU A 88 9.33 -4.81 -3.59
C LEU A 88 8.19 -5.83 -3.63
N THR A 89 8.35 -6.95 -4.33
CA THR A 89 7.33 -8.03 -4.41
C THR A 89 7.49 -9.10 -3.33
N ARG A 90 8.57 -9.06 -2.53
CA ARG A 90 8.75 -10.01 -1.43
C ARG A 90 7.60 -9.93 -0.42
N LEU A 91 7.15 -11.08 0.05
CA LEU A 91 6.05 -11.17 1.01
C LEU A 91 6.52 -10.89 2.44
N VAL A 92 5.92 -9.88 3.06
CA VAL A 92 6.16 -9.48 4.46
C VAL A 92 4.89 -9.70 5.29
N GLN A 93 5.04 -9.72 6.61
CA GLN A 93 3.88 -9.67 7.50
C GLN A 93 3.14 -8.34 7.32
N ILE A 94 1.83 -8.38 7.47
CA ILE A 94 1.02 -7.16 7.51
C ILE A 94 1.55 -6.31 8.69
N PRO A 95 1.94 -5.03 8.46
CA PRO A 95 2.48 -4.17 9.53
C PRO A 95 1.51 -4.05 10.70
N ASP A 96 2.02 -3.67 11.88
CA ASP A 96 1.16 -3.44 13.05
C ASP A 96 0.09 -2.38 12.72
N LEU A 97 -1.16 -2.79 12.87
CA LEU A 97 -2.35 -2.17 12.31
C LEU A 97 -2.72 -0.84 12.99
N ALA A 98 -2.06 -0.48 14.10
CA ALA A 98 -2.38 0.71 14.89
C ALA A 98 -2.34 2.04 14.09
N TRP A 99 -1.64 2.06 12.96
CA TRP A 99 -1.49 3.25 12.11
C TRP A 99 -2.08 3.09 10.71
N VAL A 100 -2.36 1.86 10.28
CA VAL A 100 -2.97 1.56 8.98
C VAL A 100 -4.48 1.77 9.08
N ASN A 101 -5.04 2.47 8.10
CA ASN A 101 -6.45 2.87 8.04
C ASN A 101 -6.93 3.61 9.29
N ARG A 102 -6.01 4.27 10.01
CA ARG A 102 -6.36 5.02 11.22
C ARG A 102 -7.44 6.04 10.86
N ASP A 103 -8.54 6.02 11.61
CA ASP A 103 -9.72 6.86 11.42
C ASP A 103 -10.50 6.66 10.10
N LEU A 104 -10.10 5.69 9.27
CA LEU A 104 -10.82 5.31 8.06
C LEU A 104 -11.76 4.14 8.33
N ARG A 105 -12.93 4.17 7.69
CA ARG A 105 -13.91 3.08 7.73
C ARG A 105 -14.08 2.49 6.34
N PRO A 106 -14.06 1.15 6.20
CA PRO A 106 -14.33 0.50 4.92
C PRO A 106 -15.80 0.67 4.54
N VAL A 107 -16.08 0.49 3.25
CA VAL A 107 -17.44 0.59 2.71
C VAL A 107 -18.08 -0.80 2.61
N ASN A 108 -19.41 -0.83 2.49
CA ASN A 108 -20.15 -2.07 2.23
C ASN A 108 -21.24 -1.82 1.18
N ASN A 109 -21.82 -2.88 0.60
CA ASN A 109 -22.78 -2.75 -0.49
C ASN A 109 -24.00 -1.90 -0.13
N HIS A 110 -24.51 -2.00 1.11
CA HIS A 110 -25.64 -1.17 1.54
C HIS A 110 -25.28 0.31 1.50
N PHE A 111 -24.16 0.69 2.12
CA PHE A 111 -23.69 2.07 2.13
C PHE A 111 -23.42 2.60 0.72
N MET A 112 -22.74 1.81 -0.12
CA MET A 112 -22.44 2.19 -1.51
C MET A 112 -23.72 2.39 -2.34
N ASN A 113 -24.69 1.48 -2.22
CA ASN A 113 -26.00 1.61 -2.87
C ASN A 113 -26.73 2.87 -2.40
N THR A 114 -26.73 3.16 -1.10
CA THR A 114 -27.38 4.35 -0.55
C THR A 114 -26.74 5.64 -1.04
N LYS A 115 -25.41 5.69 -1.15
CA LYS A 115 -24.69 6.94 -1.48
C LYS A 115 -24.55 7.17 -2.97
N LEU A 116 -24.19 6.13 -3.72
CA LEU A 116 -23.86 6.24 -5.14
C LEU A 116 -24.93 5.64 -6.05
N GLY A 117 -25.92 4.93 -5.50
CA GLY A 117 -26.87 4.16 -6.29
C GLY A 117 -26.27 2.82 -6.75
N VAL A 118 -27.01 2.13 -7.62
CA VAL A 118 -26.64 0.79 -8.09
C VAL A 118 -26.01 0.90 -9.48
N PRO A 119 -24.75 0.48 -9.71
CA PRO A 119 -24.08 0.59 -11.01
C PRO A 119 -24.80 -0.12 -12.17
N ARG A 120 -25.48 -1.22 -11.86
CA ARG A 120 -26.25 -2.04 -12.80
C ARG A 120 -27.27 -2.93 -12.08
N ALA A 121 -28.31 -3.34 -12.79
CA ALA A 121 -29.44 -4.09 -12.22
C ALA A 121 -29.13 -5.56 -11.89
N ASP A 122 -28.29 -6.20 -12.71
CA ASP A 122 -27.85 -7.58 -12.55
C ASP A 122 -26.33 -7.63 -12.28
N TYR A 123 -25.78 -8.77 -11.88
CA TYR A 123 -24.33 -9.00 -11.79
C TYR A 123 -24.01 -10.45 -12.12
N SER A 124 -22.79 -10.68 -12.59
CA SER A 124 -22.20 -12.01 -12.72
C SER A 124 -20.79 -12.02 -12.11
N THR A 125 -20.08 -13.13 -12.21
CA THR A 125 -18.65 -13.17 -11.85
C THR A 125 -17.76 -12.51 -12.91
N GLN A 126 -18.29 -12.23 -14.10
CA GLN A 126 -17.55 -11.56 -15.17
C GLN A 126 -17.61 -10.05 -15.02
N CYS A 127 -16.53 -9.40 -15.41
CA CYS A 127 -16.45 -7.95 -15.42
C CYS A 127 -17.43 -7.35 -16.42
N GLN A 128 -18.34 -6.50 -15.96
CA GLN A 128 -19.39 -5.89 -16.80
C GLN A 128 -19.34 -4.36 -16.71
N PRO A 129 -19.85 -3.65 -17.73
CA PRO A 129 -19.94 -2.19 -17.70
C PRO A 129 -21.04 -1.68 -16.76
N VAL A 130 -20.91 -0.42 -16.34
CA VAL A 130 -21.97 0.36 -15.67
C VAL A 130 -23.10 0.62 -16.66
N THR A 131 -24.35 0.41 -16.24
CA THR A 131 -25.54 0.71 -17.03
C THR A 131 -26.38 1.86 -16.44
N ASP A 132 -26.17 2.21 -15.17
CA ASP A 132 -26.78 3.40 -14.57
C ASP A 132 -26.30 4.67 -15.27
N ALA A 133 -27.24 5.46 -15.79
CA ALA A 133 -26.93 6.63 -16.62
C ALA A 133 -26.20 7.73 -15.83
N ARG A 134 -26.54 7.91 -14.54
CA ARG A 134 -25.93 8.95 -13.68
C ARG A 134 -24.48 8.60 -13.35
N LEU A 135 -24.20 7.35 -13.04
CA LEU A 135 -22.83 6.89 -12.80
C LEU A 135 -22.04 6.89 -14.11
N ALA A 136 -22.63 6.41 -15.20
CA ALA A 136 -21.98 6.34 -16.52
C ALA A 136 -21.49 7.70 -17.03
N ARG A 137 -22.32 8.77 -16.91
CA ARG A 137 -21.92 10.15 -17.31
C ARG A 137 -20.78 10.72 -16.48
N ASN A 138 -20.54 10.18 -15.28
CA ASN A 138 -19.48 10.61 -14.37
C ASN A 138 -18.25 9.68 -14.40
N LEU A 139 -18.16 8.74 -15.35
CA LEU A 139 -16.98 7.90 -15.51
C LEU A 139 -15.88 8.63 -16.27
N LEU A 140 -14.71 8.72 -15.66
CA LEU A 140 -13.49 9.21 -16.28
C LEU A 140 -12.60 8.03 -16.66
N THR A 141 -11.92 8.12 -17.79
CA THR A 141 -10.78 7.27 -18.10
C THR A 141 -9.55 8.14 -18.34
N ALA A 142 -8.57 8.05 -17.46
CA ALA A 142 -7.40 8.90 -17.49
C ALA A 142 -6.15 8.15 -17.01
N SER A 143 -4.98 8.67 -17.36
CA SER A 143 -3.74 8.26 -16.71
C SER A 143 -3.71 8.82 -15.29
N VAL A 144 -3.19 8.01 -14.35
CA VAL A 144 -2.87 8.44 -12.99
C VAL A 144 -1.37 8.63 -12.79
N GLY A 145 -0.60 8.64 -13.88
CA GLY A 145 0.86 8.65 -13.88
C GLY A 145 1.39 7.30 -14.35
N PRO A 146 1.61 6.33 -13.45
CA PRO A 146 2.28 5.07 -13.79
C PRO A 146 1.39 4.09 -14.58
N PHE A 147 0.06 4.27 -14.55
CA PHE A 147 -0.89 3.45 -15.30
C PHE A 147 -2.18 4.22 -15.61
N ARG A 148 -3.07 3.59 -16.39
CA ARG A 148 -4.36 4.16 -16.80
C ARG A 148 -5.52 3.42 -16.12
N VAL A 149 -6.53 4.17 -15.65
CA VAL A 149 -7.72 3.61 -14.99
C VAL A 149 -9.00 4.15 -15.60
N ARG A 150 -10.10 3.44 -15.36
CA ARG A 150 -11.47 3.92 -15.55
C ARG A 150 -12.21 3.81 -14.22
N GLY A 151 -12.91 4.86 -13.81
CA GLY A 151 -13.65 4.91 -12.55
C GLY A 151 -14.49 6.18 -12.46
N LEU A 152 -15.15 6.41 -11.31
CA LEU A 152 -15.85 7.68 -11.11
C LEU A 152 -14.83 8.82 -11.10
N GLN A 153 -15.15 9.91 -11.78
CA GLN A 153 -14.28 11.07 -11.95
C GLN A 153 -13.56 11.50 -10.65
N PRO A 154 -14.26 11.75 -9.52
CA PRO A 154 -13.57 12.18 -8.31
C PRO A 154 -12.60 11.13 -7.74
N ALA A 155 -12.89 9.84 -7.92
CA ALA A 155 -11.99 8.76 -7.51
C ALA A 155 -10.73 8.70 -8.39
N VAL A 156 -10.87 8.89 -9.71
CA VAL A 156 -9.74 8.95 -10.64
C VAL A 156 -8.85 10.16 -10.36
N LEU A 157 -9.45 11.33 -10.09
CA LEU A 157 -8.70 12.54 -9.72
C LEU A 157 -7.98 12.38 -8.37
N SER A 158 -8.63 11.78 -7.37
CA SER A 158 -7.98 11.46 -6.10
C SER A 158 -6.79 10.50 -6.29
N LEU A 159 -6.94 9.49 -7.15
CA LEU A 159 -5.87 8.54 -7.44
C LEU A 159 -4.68 9.19 -8.18
N GLN A 160 -4.91 10.22 -9.01
CA GLN A 160 -3.84 11.05 -9.57
C GLN A 160 -3.01 11.72 -8.48
N THR A 161 -3.67 12.31 -7.47
CA THR A 161 -2.99 12.94 -6.34
C THR A 161 -2.21 11.91 -5.51
N VAL A 162 -2.80 10.76 -5.22
CA VAL A 162 -2.12 9.65 -4.51
C VAL A 162 -0.87 9.22 -5.28
N CYS A 163 -0.98 9.00 -6.59
CA CYS A 163 0.15 8.56 -7.41
C CYS A 163 1.26 9.63 -7.51
N ALA A 164 0.91 10.91 -7.59
CA ALA A 164 1.89 11.99 -7.53
C ALA A 164 2.65 12.01 -6.20
N GLU A 165 1.96 11.75 -5.08
CA GLU A 165 2.60 11.67 -3.77
C GLU A 165 3.47 10.40 -3.62
N ILE A 166 3.04 9.27 -4.18
CA ILE A 166 3.87 8.05 -4.29
C ILE A 166 5.13 8.35 -5.11
N GLN A 167 5.02 9.08 -6.24
CA GLN A 167 6.19 9.46 -7.03
C GLN A 167 7.19 10.28 -6.21
N ARG A 168 6.69 11.20 -5.39
CA ARG A 168 7.51 12.07 -4.55
C ARG A 168 8.17 11.33 -3.39
N MET A 169 7.42 10.46 -2.72
CA MET A 169 7.85 9.82 -1.47
C MET A 169 8.50 8.45 -1.68
N GLN A 170 8.09 7.72 -2.71
CA GLN A 170 8.45 6.33 -2.98
C GLN A 170 8.73 6.14 -4.50
N PRO A 171 9.71 6.86 -5.08
CA PRO A 171 9.95 6.86 -6.53
C PRO A 171 10.29 5.48 -7.10
N GLU A 172 10.96 4.63 -6.32
CA GLU A 172 11.24 3.24 -6.72
C GLU A 172 9.96 2.42 -6.86
N VAL A 173 9.05 2.51 -5.88
CA VAL A 173 7.74 1.83 -5.95
C VAL A 173 6.90 2.38 -7.10
N TYR A 174 6.91 3.70 -7.31
CA TYR A 174 6.21 4.36 -8.41
C TYR A 174 6.63 3.79 -9.77
N SER A 175 7.94 3.57 -9.97
CA SER A 175 8.49 3.12 -11.26
C SER A 175 8.01 1.73 -11.68
N VAL A 176 7.56 0.91 -10.72
CA VAL A 176 7.07 -0.46 -10.93
C VAL A 176 5.58 -0.61 -10.61
N LEU A 177 4.87 0.49 -10.36
CA LEU A 177 3.46 0.48 -9.97
C LEU A 177 2.58 0.13 -11.17
N GLY A 178 1.67 -0.81 -10.98
CA GLY A 178 0.65 -1.18 -11.97
C GLY A 178 -0.71 -1.39 -11.34
N THR A 179 -1.67 -1.84 -12.13
CA THR A 179 -3.02 -2.14 -11.63
C THR A 179 -3.58 -3.45 -12.22
N ALA A 180 -4.44 -4.11 -11.46
CA ALA A 180 -5.32 -5.18 -11.93
C ALA A 180 -6.76 -4.69 -12.21
N GLY A 181 -7.00 -3.38 -12.16
CA GLY A 181 -8.25 -2.75 -12.54
C GLY A 181 -8.82 -1.85 -11.44
N MET A 182 -9.68 -0.92 -11.86
CA MET A 182 -10.42 -0.01 -10.99
C MET A 182 -11.94 -0.23 -11.14
N LEU A 183 -12.55 0.17 -12.26
CA LEU A 183 -13.95 -0.14 -12.55
C LEU A 183 -14.13 -1.57 -13.07
N CYS A 184 -14.92 -2.36 -12.35
CA CYS A 184 -15.33 -3.68 -12.79
C CYS A 184 -16.63 -4.10 -12.09
N CYS A 185 -17.77 -4.02 -12.78
CA CYS A 185 -19.05 -4.40 -12.17
C CYS A 185 -19.21 -5.91 -12.18
N ARG A 186 -19.16 -6.53 -11.00
CA ARG A 186 -19.28 -7.99 -10.81
C ARG A 186 -19.57 -8.35 -9.36
N TYR A 187 -19.94 -9.60 -9.12
CA TYR A 187 -19.88 -10.17 -7.77
C TYR A 187 -18.43 -10.39 -7.31
N VAL A 188 -18.22 -10.31 -6.00
CA VAL A 188 -16.99 -10.79 -5.34
C VAL A 188 -16.77 -12.25 -5.72
N ARG A 189 -15.52 -12.64 -5.94
CA ARG A 189 -15.18 -14.02 -6.34
C ARG A 189 -15.71 -15.00 -5.30
N GLY A 190 -16.47 -16.01 -5.74
CA GLY A 190 -17.09 -17.01 -4.87
C GLY A 190 -18.37 -16.55 -4.16
N SER A 191 -18.86 -15.34 -4.44
CA SER A 191 -20.16 -14.86 -3.96
C SER A 191 -21.18 -14.80 -5.09
N SER A 192 -22.44 -15.04 -4.77
CA SER A 192 -23.61 -14.85 -5.65
C SER A 192 -24.46 -13.64 -5.27
N THR A 193 -24.11 -12.94 -4.19
CA THR A 193 -24.92 -11.84 -3.64
C THR A 193 -24.11 -10.59 -3.29
N SER A 194 -22.81 -10.74 -3.02
CA SER A 194 -21.93 -9.62 -2.63
C SER A 194 -21.36 -8.95 -3.88
N ILE A 195 -21.73 -7.70 -4.11
CA ILE A 195 -21.22 -6.88 -5.21
C ILE A 195 -19.78 -6.46 -4.86
N SER A 196 -18.86 -6.57 -5.81
CA SER A 196 -17.49 -6.08 -5.62
C SER A 196 -17.48 -4.56 -5.55
N ASN A 197 -16.72 -3.97 -4.63
CA ASN A 197 -16.60 -2.50 -4.52
C ASN A 197 -15.97 -1.85 -5.76
N HIS A 198 -15.27 -2.61 -6.61
CA HIS A 198 -14.88 -2.19 -7.96
C HIS A 198 -16.05 -1.80 -8.85
N SER A 199 -17.28 -2.25 -8.55
CA SER A 199 -18.46 -1.98 -9.37
C SER A 199 -18.83 -0.51 -9.46
N TRP A 200 -18.42 0.30 -8.47
CA TRP A 200 -18.61 1.75 -8.48
C TRP A 200 -17.42 2.50 -9.08
N GLY A 201 -16.32 1.83 -9.43
CA GLY A 201 -15.11 2.51 -9.91
C GLY A 201 -14.50 3.43 -8.84
N THR A 202 -14.63 3.05 -7.57
CA THR A 202 -14.07 3.73 -6.39
C THR A 202 -13.11 2.83 -5.60
N ALA A 203 -12.71 1.70 -6.20
CA ALA A 203 -11.72 0.78 -5.67
C ALA A 203 -10.72 0.44 -6.78
N VAL A 204 -9.49 0.13 -6.41
CA VAL A 204 -8.39 -0.18 -7.32
C VAL A 204 -7.54 -1.30 -6.74
N ASP A 205 -7.20 -2.27 -7.59
CA ASP A 205 -6.24 -3.32 -7.25
C ASP A 205 -4.87 -2.92 -7.80
N ILE A 206 -3.87 -2.88 -6.94
CA ILE A 206 -2.50 -2.44 -7.26
C ILE A 206 -1.60 -3.65 -7.48
N LYS A 207 -0.75 -3.55 -8.50
CA LYS A 207 0.35 -4.48 -8.77
C LYS A 207 1.67 -3.80 -8.44
N ILE A 208 2.63 -4.58 -7.96
CA ILE A 208 4.03 -4.17 -7.84
C ILE A 208 4.84 -5.02 -8.81
N ASN A 209 5.63 -4.39 -9.67
CA ASN A 209 6.45 -5.07 -10.67
C ASN A 209 5.63 -6.04 -11.55
N ASN A 210 4.42 -5.62 -11.94
CA ASN A 210 3.42 -6.42 -12.66
C ASN A 210 2.95 -7.72 -11.94
N VAL A 211 3.31 -7.90 -10.67
CA VAL A 211 2.84 -9.01 -9.82
C VAL A 211 1.69 -8.52 -8.95
N LEU A 212 0.57 -9.25 -8.98
CA LEU A 212 -0.55 -9.02 -8.08
C LEU A 212 -0.33 -9.81 -6.77
N ASP A 213 -0.61 -9.18 -5.65
CA ASP A 213 -0.52 -9.83 -4.34
C ASP A 213 -1.54 -10.97 -4.21
N ALA A 214 -1.24 -11.96 -3.37
CA ALA A 214 -2.08 -13.16 -3.23
C ALA A 214 -3.02 -13.04 -2.03
N ARG A 215 -4.27 -12.66 -2.31
CA ARG A 215 -5.35 -12.52 -1.33
C ARG A 215 -5.47 -13.70 -0.36
N GLY A 216 -5.46 -13.41 0.94
CA GLY A 216 -5.80 -14.33 2.02
C GLY A 216 -4.65 -15.25 2.44
N ASN A 217 -3.41 -14.94 2.07
CA ASN A 217 -2.23 -15.70 2.48
C ASN A 217 -1.63 -15.22 3.82
N GLY A 218 -2.20 -14.15 4.40
CA GLY A 218 -1.76 -13.57 5.67
C GLY A 218 -0.45 -12.78 5.58
N ARG A 219 -0.04 -12.41 4.37
CA ARG A 219 1.14 -11.62 4.04
C ARG A 219 0.77 -10.63 2.93
N VAL A 220 1.64 -9.66 2.68
CA VAL A 220 1.47 -8.70 1.59
C VAL A 220 2.81 -8.43 0.94
N GLN A 221 2.82 -8.01 -0.33
CA GLN A 221 4.04 -7.49 -0.97
C GLN A 221 4.57 -6.26 -0.22
N TYR A 222 5.89 -6.20 -0.03
CA TYR A 222 6.56 -5.10 0.67
C TYR A 222 6.22 -3.72 0.08
N GLY A 223 6.18 -3.58 -1.24
CA GLY A 223 5.82 -2.33 -1.92
C GLY A 223 4.44 -1.79 -1.53
N LEU A 224 3.47 -2.68 -1.24
CA LEU A 224 2.13 -2.29 -0.79
C LEU A 224 2.18 -1.67 0.60
N THR A 225 3.07 -2.15 1.48
CA THR A 225 3.25 -1.57 2.83
C THR A 225 3.81 -0.15 2.80
N LEU A 226 4.57 0.21 1.74
CA LEU A 226 5.18 1.53 1.59
C LEU A 226 4.18 2.57 1.07
N ILE A 227 3.24 2.16 0.23
CA ILE A 227 2.25 3.08 -0.36
C ILE A 227 0.95 3.17 0.46
N ALA A 228 0.63 2.16 1.28
CA ALA A 228 -0.61 2.16 2.04
C ALA A 228 -0.80 3.39 2.96
N PRO A 229 0.22 3.88 3.70
CA PRO A 229 0.09 5.12 4.46
C PRO A 229 -0.21 6.34 3.60
N ILE A 230 0.33 6.39 2.38
CA ILE A 230 0.07 7.48 1.42
C ILE A 230 -1.39 7.41 0.97
N PHE A 231 -1.89 6.23 0.58
CA PHE A 231 -3.32 6.02 0.28
C PHE A 231 -4.21 6.47 1.45
N ASN A 232 -3.87 6.07 2.68
CA ASN A 232 -4.60 6.43 3.88
C ASN A 232 -4.65 7.94 4.14
N GLN A 233 -3.54 8.67 3.89
CA GLN A 233 -3.49 10.13 4.00
C GLN A 233 -4.55 10.82 3.10
N PHE A 234 -4.83 10.23 1.94
CA PHE A 234 -5.86 10.71 1.01
C PHE A 234 -7.23 10.05 1.21
N GLY A 235 -7.42 9.31 2.30
CA GLY A 235 -8.71 8.73 2.70
C GLY A 235 -9.04 7.39 2.06
N TRP A 236 -8.13 6.75 1.34
CA TRP A 236 -8.32 5.41 0.80
C TRP A 236 -8.03 4.35 1.86
N TYR A 237 -8.95 3.41 2.03
CA TYR A 237 -8.84 2.26 2.91
C TYR A 237 -8.08 1.12 2.23
N TRP A 238 -7.13 0.52 2.93
CA TRP A 238 -6.33 -0.61 2.46
C TRP A 238 -6.92 -1.95 2.89
N GLY A 239 -7.16 -2.84 1.94
CA GLY A 239 -7.81 -4.14 2.11
C GLY A 239 -7.02 -5.18 2.91
N ALA A 240 -5.77 -4.92 3.26
CA ALA A 240 -4.98 -5.83 4.10
C ALA A 240 -5.60 -6.08 5.49
N GLN A 241 -6.44 -5.17 5.99
CA GLN A 241 -7.15 -5.31 7.26
C GLN A 241 -8.51 -6.02 7.17
N PHE A 242 -8.94 -6.43 5.98
CA PHE A 242 -10.17 -7.20 5.86
C PHE A 242 -10.05 -8.56 6.56
N ARG A 243 -11.19 -9.14 6.96
CA ARG A 243 -11.25 -10.47 7.58
C ARG A 243 -10.54 -11.53 6.75
N THR A 244 -10.70 -11.44 5.42
CA THR A 244 -9.81 -12.11 4.48
C THR A 244 -8.96 -11.02 3.87
N GLU A 245 -7.69 -10.98 4.29
CA GLU A 245 -6.70 -10.03 3.81
C GLU A 245 -6.72 -9.94 2.27
N ASP A 246 -6.71 -8.70 1.78
CA ASP A 246 -6.75 -8.37 0.35
C ASP A 246 -5.76 -7.24 0.07
N GLY A 247 -4.47 -7.56 0.16
CA GLY A 247 -3.36 -6.60 0.19
C GLY A 247 -3.22 -5.78 -1.09
N MET A 248 -3.58 -6.32 -2.24
CA MET A 248 -3.60 -5.53 -3.48
C MET A 248 -4.70 -4.46 -3.50
N HIS A 249 -5.72 -4.57 -2.66
CA HIS A 249 -6.96 -3.83 -2.77
C HIS A 249 -6.93 -2.51 -2.01
N PHE A 250 -7.28 -1.41 -2.68
CA PHE A 250 -7.56 -0.12 -2.07
C PHE A 250 -8.95 0.35 -2.46
N GLU A 251 -9.73 0.83 -1.49
CA GLU A 251 -11.07 1.37 -1.73
C GLU A 251 -11.25 2.73 -1.08
N ALA A 252 -12.12 3.55 -1.65
CA ALA A 252 -12.54 4.77 -0.98
C ALA A 252 -13.15 4.45 0.38
N SER A 253 -12.70 5.12 1.43
CA SER A 253 -13.37 5.03 2.74
C SER A 253 -14.75 5.66 2.69
N ARG A 254 -15.55 5.42 3.74
CA ARG A 254 -16.90 6.02 3.85
C ARG A 254 -16.89 7.54 3.72
N SER A 255 -15.92 8.23 4.33
CA SER A 255 -15.82 9.69 4.26
C SER A 255 -15.53 10.19 2.84
N LEU A 256 -14.63 9.53 2.09
CA LEU A 256 -14.41 9.86 0.68
C LEU A 256 -15.67 9.67 -0.16
N VAL A 257 -16.38 8.57 0.03
CA VAL A 257 -17.62 8.30 -0.71
C VAL A 257 -18.70 9.32 -0.38
N ASP A 258 -18.83 9.74 0.89
CA ASP A 258 -19.74 10.81 1.28
C ASP A 258 -19.40 12.11 0.51
N THR A 259 -18.14 12.53 0.51
CA THR A 259 -17.69 13.73 -0.22
C THR A 259 -17.90 13.61 -1.74
N TRP A 260 -17.62 12.45 -2.33
CA TRP A 260 -17.77 12.27 -3.77
C TRP A 260 -19.23 12.17 -4.20
N ALA A 261 -20.12 11.61 -3.37
CA ALA A 261 -21.54 11.54 -3.69
C ALA A 261 -22.15 12.93 -3.92
N GLU A 262 -21.70 13.95 -3.19
CA GLU A 262 -22.12 15.35 -3.36
C GLU A 262 -21.68 15.95 -4.71
N GLN A 263 -20.59 15.43 -5.30
CA GLN A 263 -20.04 15.89 -6.58
C GLN A 263 -20.66 15.19 -7.80
N LEU A 264 -21.45 14.14 -7.57
CA LEU A 264 -21.99 13.25 -8.61
C LEU A 264 -23.48 13.52 -8.93
N GLY A 265 -23.96 14.71 -8.56
CA GLY A 265 -25.30 15.24 -8.86
C GLY A 265 -25.67 15.23 -10.33
#